data_AF-A0A385STV3-F1
#
_entry.id   AF-A0A385STV3-F1
#
_cell.length_a   1.000
_cell.length_b   1.000
_cell.length_c   1.000
_cell.angle_alpha   90.00
_cell.angle_beta   90.00
_cell.angle_gamma   90.00
#
_symmetry.space_group_name_H-M   'P 1'
#
loop_
_entity.id
_entity.type
_entity.pdbx_description
1 polymer ?
#
loop_
_entity_poly.entity_id
_entity_poly.type
_entity_poly.pdbx_seq_one_letter_code
_entity_poly.pdbx_strand_id
1 'polypeptide(L)'
;MDAIHFNGDWEYEIELIAFAGFQIINGRYRSGDSDILSDGKMTLRIEDDLTDNPDPYPEQFEAIGYIFQNQEKIRDVIINRTLQELPEIIEIYGLQRDPAYANLTAERIRQLIDLGTIDVKIVSKNGTSYYEITGGCHWDDDHGLSFLMHNDRVVAFGGIDGNGYWDAVKDNGTYAEVSKPKQEKAVPKKYSAHPKYNTLKPSHQSANETFEHSLISGNHNELFKELVVKGEIDINGKWESQNKTFLEAACWFNNNEIVAFLLEKGAHIRWALHQCVKYNNNSVALELILQAGGDINQRDAGGDTILNIKAQQLARLYDCGNRSIAYKPGSSAERDDMISREKKAIKALIDKGADPNIANVHGYNAYSMARNLADENRVEILDFLNRCLR
;
A
#
# COMPACT_ATOMS: atom_id res chain seq x y z
N MET A 1 24.92 -0.64 29.67
CA MET A 1 25.25 -0.78 28.25
C MET A 1 24.25 0.09 27.53
N ASP A 2 24.70 1.09 26.80
CA ASP A 2 23.81 1.84 25.92
C ASP A 2 23.32 0.84 24.88
N ALA A 3 22.02 0.51 24.94
CA ALA A 3 21.40 -0.56 24.14
C ALA A 3 21.67 -0.37 22.63
N ILE A 4 21.74 0.89 22.20
CA ILE A 4 22.24 1.34 20.91
C ILE A 4 22.97 2.68 21.08
N HIS A 5 23.93 2.98 20.21
CA HIS A 5 24.51 4.31 20.08
C HIS A 5 23.99 4.95 18.79
N PHE A 6 23.10 5.93 18.92
CA PHE A 6 22.49 6.56 17.76
C PHE A 6 23.50 7.44 17.01
N ASN A 7 23.74 7.10 15.75
CA ASN A 7 24.75 7.70 14.87
C ASN A 7 24.12 8.36 13.62
N GLY A 8 22.79 8.47 13.58
CA GLY A 8 22.03 8.92 12.40
C GLY A 8 21.40 7.80 11.58
N ASP A 9 21.70 6.53 11.90
CA ASP A 9 21.02 5.36 11.34
C ASP A 9 19.69 5.15 12.08
N TRP A 10 18.61 4.91 11.34
CA TRP A 10 17.26 4.71 11.89
C TRP A 10 16.83 3.23 11.89
N GLU A 11 17.73 2.35 11.43
CA GLU A 11 17.57 0.91 11.40
C GLU A 11 18.87 0.26 11.90
N TYR A 12 18.75 -0.71 12.80
CA TYR A 12 19.87 -1.43 13.42
C TYR A 12 19.60 -2.93 13.39
N GLU A 13 20.62 -3.73 13.10
CA GLU A 13 20.61 -5.14 13.47
C GLU A 13 20.97 -5.25 14.95
N ILE A 14 20.10 -5.90 15.73
CA ILE A 14 20.27 -6.09 17.18
C ILE A 14 20.15 -7.58 17.52
N GLU A 15 20.62 -7.95 18.72
CA GLU A 15 20.50 -9.31 19.25
C GLU A 15 19.75 -9.29 20.59
N LEU A 16 18.60 -9.97 20.64
CA LEU A 16 17.82 -10.21 21.84
C LEU A 16 17.77 -11.71 22.11
N ILE A 17 18.72 -12.20 22.91
CA ILE A 17 18.90 -13.64 23.19
C ILE A 17 17.64 -14.33 23.73
N ALA A 18 16.74 -13.61 24.39
CA ALA A 18 15.46 -14.16 24.85
C ALA A 18 14.59 -14.66 23.68
N PHE A 19 14.72 -14.05 22.51
CA PHE A 19 14.02 -14.40 21.27
C PHE A 19 14.76 -15.48 20.45
N ALA A 20 15.91 -15.96 20.91
CA ALA A 20 16.51 -17.16 20.33
C ALA A 20 15.58 -18.38 20.53
N GLY A 21 15.57 -19.26 19.53
CA GLY A 21 14.71 -20.46 19.54
C GLY A 21 13.30 -20.26 18.97
N PHE A 22 12.92 -19.03 18.58
CA PHE A 22 11.76 -18.84 17.70
C PHE A 22 12.10 -19.33 16.29
N GLN A 23 11.10 -19.72 15.51
CA GLN A 23 11.34 -20.15 14.14
C GLN A 23 11.72 -18.95 13.26
N ILE A 24 12.54 -19.18 12.24
CA ILE A 24 12.72 -18.24 11.14
C ILE A 24 11.81 -18.66 9.99
N ILE A 25 10.92 -17.77 9.55
CA ILE A 25 10.00 -18.04 8.44
C ILE A 25 10.41 -17.17 7.24
N ASN A 26 11.04 -17.78 6.22
CA ASN A 26 11.80 -17.08 5.17
C ASN A 26 11.10 -16.94 3.79
N GLY A 27 9.83 -17.31 3.65
CA GLY A 27 9.11 -17.14 2.38
C GLY A 27 8.68 -15.70 2.09
N ARG A 28 8.03 -15.49 0.93
CA ARG A 28 7.38 -14.20 0.63
C ARG A 28 6.33 -13.93 1.71
N TYR A 29 6.36 -12.73 2.30
CA TYR A 29 5.56 -12.37 3.47
C TYR A 29 5.85 -13.19 4.73
N ARG A 30 7.03 -13.82 4.81
CA ARG A 30 7.40 -14.77 5.88
C ARG A 30 6.41 -15.94 5.94
N SER A 31 6.27 -16.67 4.84
CA SER A 31 5.58 -17.98 4.75
C SER A 31 6.59 -19.14 4.68
N GLY A 32 6.25 -20.31 5.24
CA GLY A 32 7.00 -21.57 5.05
C GLY A 32 7.92 -22.01 6.20
N ASP A 33 7.85 -23.31 6.49
CA ASP A 33 8.67 -23.97 7.50
C ASP A 33 10.16 -23.93 7.18
N SER A 34 10.96 -23.44 8.13
CA SER A 34 12.38 -23.78 8.20
C SER A 34 12.67 -24.51 9.50
N ASP A 35 13.59 -25.49 9.44
CA ASP A 35 14.17 -26.13 10.63
C ASP A 35 15.18 -25.22 11.35
N ILE A 36 15.31 -23.97 10.91
CA ILE A 36 16.28 -23.01 11.43
C ILE A 36 15.59 -22.18 12.51
N LEU A 37 16.14 -22.29 13.72
CA LEU A 37 15.74 -21.45 14.83
C LEU A 37 16.54 -20.14 14.80
N SER A 38 15.86 -19.05 15.14
CA SER A 38 16.44 -17.73 15.34
C SER A 38 17.55 -17.80 16.39
N ASP A 39 18.66 -17.13 16.09
CA ASP A 39 19.74 -16.86 17.04
C ASP A 39 19.45 -15.62 17.90
N GLY A 40 18.24 -15.05 17.80
CA GLY A 40 17.83 -13.85 18.52
C GLY A 40 18.14 -12.55 17.78
N LYS A 41 18.65 -12.61 16.55
CA LYS A 41 18.84 -11.42 15.71
C LYS A 41 17.51 -10.86 15.24
N MET A 42 17.37 -9.55 15.36
CA MET A 42 16.19 -8.80 14.93
C MET A 42 16.60 -7.46 14.30
N THR A 43 15.74 -6.92 13.45
CA THR A 43 15.85 -5.56 12.95
C THR A 43 15.13 -4.61 13.88
N LEU A 44 15.83 -3.64 14.47
CA LEU A 44 15.25 -2.54 15.23
C LEU A 44 15.13 -1.30 14.33
N ARG A 45 13.92 -0.79 14.15
CA ARG A 45 13.62 0.45 13.44
C ARG A 45 13.10 1.49 14.40
N ILE A 46 13.52 2.72 14.22
CA ILE A 46 13.04 3.86 15.00
C ILE A 46 12.18 4.70 14.07
N GLU A 47 10.91 4.89 14.42
CA GLU A 47 10.00 5.73 13.65
C GLU A 47 10.44 7.20 13.74
N ASP A 48 10.48 7.87 12.58
CA ASP A 48 10.82 9.28 12.45
C ASP A 48 9.67 10.10 11.83
N ASP A 49 9.81 11.43 11.85
CA ASP A 49 8.84 12.35 11.30
C ASP A 49 9.48 13.44 10.45
N LEU A 50 8.63 14.26 9.83
CA LEU A 50 9.04 15.34 8.94
C LEU A 50 9.62 16.57 9.64
N THR A 51 9.78 16.57 10.98
CA THR A 51 10.40 17.69 11.70
C THR A 51 11.88 17.79 11.37
N ASP A 52 12.51 18.93 11.66
CA ASP A 52 13.95 19.09 11.49
C ASP A 52 14.75 18.53 12.69
N ASN A 53 14.10 17.93 13.69
CA ASN A 53 14.77 17.24 14.79
C ASN A 53 15.54 16.02 14.24
N PRO A 54 16.88 15.96 14.38
CA PRO A 54 17.67 14.87 13.85
C PRO A 54 17.71 13.64 14.75
N ASP A 55 17.23 13.74 15.99
CA ASP A 55 17.35 12.72 17.01
C ASP A 55 16.00 12.03 17.29
N PRO A 56 16.01 10.72 17.61
CA PRO A 56 14.85 10.07 18.21
C PRO A 56 14.38 10.79 19.47
N TYR A 57 13.09 10.71 19.75
CA TYR A 57 12.53 11.26 20.97
C TYR A 57 13.07 10.53 22.21
N PRO A 58 13.24 11.21 23.35
CA PRO A 58 13.73 10.58 24.58
C PRO A 58 12.94 9.32 24.97
N GLU A 59 11.61 9.34 24.79
CA GLU A 59 10.71 8.23 25.07
C GLU A 59 10.99 6.98 24.20
N GLN A 60 11.54 7.16 22.99
CA GLN A 60 11.97 6.07 22.12
C GLN A 60 13.25 5.43 22.67
N PHE A 61 14.20 6.23 23.16
CA PHE A 61 15.40 5.70 23.84
C PHE A 61 15.03 4.94 25.13
N GLU A 62 14.09 5.45 25.92
CA GLU A 62 13.58 4.76 27.11
C GLU A 62 12.92 3.43 26.74
N ALA A 63 12.12 3.39 25.67
CA ALA A 63 11.52 2.15 25.18
C ALA A 63 12.58 1.12 24.72
N ILE A 64 13.60 1.57 23.96
CA ILE A 64 14.71 0.70 23.52
C ILE A 64 15.47 0.16 24.73
N GLY A 65 15.82 1.02 25.69
CA GLY A 65 16.45 0.60 26.94
C GLY A 65 15.60 -0.44 27.69
N TYR A 66 14.29 -0.21 27.78
CA TYR A 66 13.36 -1.15 28.41
C TYR A 66 13.35 -2.51 27.70
N ILE A 67 13.31 -2.54 26.37
CA ILE A 67 13.29 -3.76 25.56
C ILE A 67 14.50 -4.63 25.88
N PHE A 68 15.71 -4.06 25.84
CA PHE A 68 16.94 -4.82 26.11
C PHE A 68 17.00 -5.34 27.55
N GLN A 69 16.57 -4.53 28.52
CA GLN A 69 16.60 -4.89 29.95
C GLN A 69 15.53 -5.93 30.33
N ASN A 70 14.41 -5.99 29.59
CA ASN A 70 13.23 -6.78 29.95
C ASN A 70 12.84 -7.80 28.87
N GLN A 71 13.75 -8.15 27.95
CA GLN A 71 13.48 -9.02 26.80
C GLN A 71 12.84 -10.38 27.16
N GLU A 72 13.20 -10.98 28.29
CA GLU A 72 12.59 -12.24 28.74
C GLU A 72 11.12 -12.06 29.12
N LYS A 73 10.81 -10.97 29.82
CA LYS A 73 9.44 -10.63 30.23
C LYS A 73 8.56 -10.33 29.01
N ILE A 74 9.11 -9.58 28.05
CA ILE A 74 8.44 -9.23 26.80
C ILE A 74 8.11 -10.51 26.01
N ARG A 75 9.09 -11.40 25.83
CA ARG A 75 8.90 -12.70 25.20
C ARG A 75 7.79 -13.51 25.87
N ASP A 76 7.81 -13.60 27.19
CA ASP A 76 6.84 -14.42 27.93
C ASP A 76 5.41 -13.87 27.78
N VAL A 77 5.26 -12.53 27.78
CA VAL A 77 3.98 -11.88 27.53
C VAL A 77 3.49 -12.14 26.11
N ILE A 78 4.38 -12.10 25.10
CA ILE A 78 4.04 -12.42 23.70
C ILE A 78 3.53 -13.86 23.60
N ILE A 79 4.29 -14.83 24.14
CA ILE A 79 3.91 -16.24 24.12
C ILE A 79 2.54 -16.44 24.79
N ASN A 80 2.34 -15.84 25.96
CA ASN A 80 1.09 -15.94 26.70
C ASN A 80 -0.08 -15.31 25.95
N ARG A 81 0.14 -14.18 25.26
CA ARG A 81 -0.90 -13.58 24.42
C ARG A 81 -1.25 -14.48 23.25
N THR A 82 -0.27 -15.02 22.54
CA THR A 82 -0.52 -15.95 21.42
C THR A 82 -1.31 -17.18 21.88
N LEU A 83 -0.96 -17.76 23.04
CA LEU A 83 -1.71 -18.88 23.63
C LEU A 83 -3.19 -18.55 23.88
N GLN A 84 -3.50 -17.30 24.26
CA GLN A 84 -4.87 -16.86 24.50
C GLN A 84 -5.68 -16.70 23.20
N GLU A 85 -5.03 -16.26 22.12
CA GLU A 85 -5.68 -15.97 20.83
C GLU A 85 -5.83 -17.21 19.94
N LEU A 86 -4.94 -18.19 20.09
CA LEU A 86 -4.92 -19.38 19.23
C LEU A 86 -6.22 -20.18 19.15
N PRO A 87 -7.03 -20.34 20.21
CA PRO A 87 -8.31 -21.06 20.10
C PRO A 87 -9.24 -20.44 19.04
N GLU A 88 -9.32 -19.11 18.98
CA GLU A 88 -10.14 -18.40 17.98
C GLU A 88 -9.51 -18.50 16.59
N ILE A 89 -8.19 -18.35 16.49
CA ILE A 89 -7.44 -18.52 15.23
C ILE A 89 -7.65 -19.92 14.64
N ILE A 90 -7.56 -20.96 15.48
CA ILE A 90 -7.77 -22.36 15.06
C ILE A 90 -9.18 -22.54 14.49
N GLU A 91 -10.17 -21.88 15.07
CA GLU A 91 -11.55 -21.91 14.56
C GLU A 91 -11.68 -21.19 13.22
N ILE A 92 -11.19 -19.95 13.13
CA ILE A 92 -11.28 -19.10 11.93
C ILE A 92 -10.59 -19.74 10.73
N TYR A 93 -9.39 -20.31 10.93
CA TYR A 93 -8.58 -20.89 9.87
C TYR A 93 -8.81 -22.40 9.68
N GLY A 94 -9.70 -23.03 10.47
CA GLY A 94 -10.06 -24.44 10.32
C GLY A 94 -8.93 -25.42 10.63
N LEU A 95 -8.10 -25.10 11.62
CA LEU A 95 -6.85 -25.80 11.94
C LEU A 95 -7.02 -26.96 12.94
N GLN A 96 -8.26 -27.34 13.28
CA GLN A 96 -8.53 -28.30 14.37
C GLN A 96 -7.96 -29.71 14.11
N ARG A 97 -7.69 -30.04 12.84
CA ARG A 97 -7.14 -31.34 12.43
C ARG A 97 -5.62 -31.31 12.24
N ASP A 98 -5.01 -30.14 12.32
CA ASP A 98 -3.58 -30.01 12.16
C ASP A 98 -2.87 -30.37 13.48
N PRO A 99 -1.98 -31.39 13.49
CA PRO A 99 -1.29 -31.82 14.69
C PRO A 99 -0.39 -30.74 15.31
N ALA A 100 0.04 -29.72 14.54
CA ALA A 100 0.81 -28.60 15.07
C ALA A 100 0.02 -27.80 16.13
N TYR A 101 -1.31 -27.85 16.09
CA TYR A 101 -2.21 -27.08 16.95
C TYR A 101 -2.88 -27.90 18.07
N ALA A 102 -2.60 -29.21 18.15
CA ALA A 102 -3.28 -30.10 19.11
C ALA A 102 -2.83 -29.93 20.56
N ASN A 103 -1.56 -29.54 20.81
CA ASN A 103 -0.98 -29.35 22.14
C ASN A 103 -0.24 -28.01 22.22
N LEU A 104 -0.98 -26.95 22.55
CA LEU A 104 -0.44 -25.60 22.64
C LEU A 104 0.37 -25.42 23.93
N THR A 105 1.68 -25.31 23.79
CA THR A 105 2.65 -25.03 24.85
C THR A 105 3.49 -23.82 24.46
N ALA A 106 4.20 -23.21 25.42
CA ALA A 106 5.13 -22.12 25.13
C ALA A 106 6.18 -22.49 24.08
N GLU A 107 6.71 -23.72 24.13
CA GLU A 107 7.65 -24.24 23.13
C GLU A 107 6.99 -24.38 21.76
N ARG A 108 5.73 -24.86 21.73
CA ARG A 108 4.98 -24.94 20.48
C ARG A 108 4.77 -23.56 19.86
N ILE A 109 4.49 -22.52 20.65
CA ILE A 109 4.34 -21.15 20.13
C ILE A 109 5.61 -20.69 19.40
N ARG A 110 6.79 -20.94 19.98
CA ARG A 110 8.07 -20.56 19.36
C ARG A 110 8.29 -21.24 18.00
N GLN A 111 7.65 -22.39 17.78
CA GLN A 111 7.69 -23.14 16.52
C GLN A 111 6.57 -22.74 15.55
N LEU A 112 5.60 -21.93 15.96
CA LEU A 112 4.47 -21.50 15.13
C LEU A 112 4.61 -20.06 14.65
N ILE A 113 5.47 -19.26 15.29
CA ILE A 113 5.64 -17.85 14.98
C ILE A 113 7.11 -17.48 14.81
N ASP A 114 7.35 -16.53 13.92
CA ASP A 114 8.60 -15.82 13.73
C ASP A 114 8.43 -14.38 14.23
N LEU A 115 9.48 -13.82 14.82
CA LEU A 115 9.55 -12.45 15.28
C LEU A 115 10.91 -11.89 14.84
N GLY A 116 10.91 -10.91 13.94
CA GLY A 116 12.18 -10.43 13.36
C GLY A 116 12.33 -8.93 13.23
N THR A 117 11.27 -8.14 13.46
CA THR A 117 11.37 -6.68 13.41
C THR A 117 10.74 -6.05 14.65
N ILE A 118 11.37 -4.99 15.16
CA ILE A 118 10.87 -4.14 16.22
C ILE A 118 10.79 -2.71 15.69
N ASP A 119 9.60 -2.13 15.57
CA ASP A 119 9.37 -0.75 15.16
C ASP A 119 9.01 0.12 16.38
N VAL A 120 9.94 0.96 16.83
CA VAL A 120 9.76 1.85 17.99
C VAL A 120 9.05 3.13 17.56
N LYS A 121 7.84 3.34 18.08
CA LYS A 121 6.93 4.38 17.60
C LYS A 121 7.23 5.76 18.20
N ILE A 122 6.81 6.81 17.51
CA ILE A 122 6.83 8.19 18.06
C ILE A 122 5.78 8.33 19.16
N VAL A 123 4.63 7.67 19.01
CA VAL A 123 3.56 7.70 20.00
C VAL A 123 4.10 7.13 21.31
N SER A 124 3.84 7.83 22.41
CA SER A 124 4.33 7.47 23.75
C SER A 124 3.25 7.61 24.81
N LYS A 125 3.50 7.00 25.97
CA LYS A 125 2.68 7.09 27.17
C LYS A 125 3.55 6.92 28.41
N ASN A 126 3.36 7.77 29.41
CA ASN A 126 4.08 7.72 30.69
C ASN A 126 5.62 7.69 30.56
N GLY A 127 6.17 8.43 29.59
CA GLY A 127 7.62 8.57 29.41
C GLY A 127 8.29 7.45 28.60
N THR A 128 7.53 6.48 28.07
CA THR A 128 8.07 5.46 27.15
C THR A 128 7.23 5.35 25.89
N SER A 129 7.90 5.16 24.75
CA SER A 129 7.25 4.92 23.46
C SER A 129 6.57 3.56 23.39
N TYR A 130 5.52 3.48 22.58
CA TYR A 130 5.02 2.19 22.10
C TYR A 130 6.03 1.60 21.13
N TYR A 131 6.04 0.29 20.99
CA TYR A 131 6.84 -0.39 19.97
C TYR A 131 6.07 -1.58 19.43
N GLU A 132 6.33 -1.95 18.19
CA GLU A 132 5.62 -3.03 17.52
C GLU A 132 6.61 -4.14 17.20
N ILE A 133 6.30 -5.37 17.62
CA ILE A 133 7.09 -6.54 17.27
C ILE A 133 6.35 -7.28 16.17
N THR A 134 6.99 -7.42 15.01
CA THR A 134 6.39 -8.06 13.84
C THR A 134 7.19 -9.25 13.33
N GLY A 135 6.48 -10.17 12.69
CA GLY A 135 7.06 -11.33 12.03
C GLY A 135 6.02 -12.20 11.32
N GLY A 136 6.29 -13.50 11.22
CA GLY A 136 5.45 -14.45 10.50
C GLY A 136 4.67 -15.37 11.43
N CYS A 137 3.70 -16.09 10.88
CA CYS A 137 2.96 -17.12 11.60
C CYS A 137 2.54 -18.24 10.64
N HIS A 138 2.37 -19.46 11.16
CA HIS A 138 2.00 -20.63 10.36
C HIS A 138 0.56 -20.66 9.86
N TRP A 139 -0.33 -19.90 10.49
CA TRP A 139 -1.75 -19.94 10.17
C TRP A 139 -2.15 -18.92 9.08
N ASP A 140 -1.31 -17.92 8.80
CA ASP A 140 -1.59 -16.87 7.82
C ASP A 140 -0.32 -16.50 7.04
N ASP A 141 -0.26 -16.96 5.79
CA ASP A 141 0.85 -16.70 4.86
C ASP A 141 0.77 -15.31 4.20
N ASP A 142 -0.34 -14.59 4.33
CA ASP A 142 -0.63 -13.37 3.57
C ASP A 142 -0.44 -12.09 4.41
N HIS A 143 -0.72 -12.12 5.72
CA HIS A 143 -0.81 -10.91 6.55
C HIS A 143 0.25 -10.81 7.67
N GLY A 144 1.00 -11.89 7.93
CA GLY A 144 1.99 -11.93 9.00
C GLY A 144 1.40 -11.71 10.40
N LEU A 145 2.26 -11.39 11.37
CA LEU A 145 1.89 -11.23 12.78
C LEU A 145 2.48 -9.94 13.36
N SER A 146 1.68 -9.24 14.16
CA SER A 146 2.05 -8.00 14.86
C SER A 146 1.58 -7.99 16.32
N PHE A 147 2.47 -7.52 17.20
CA PHE A 147 2.20 -7.18 18.59
C PHE A 147 2.52 -5.71 18.83
N LEU A 148 1.49 -4.90 19.07
CA LEU A 148 1.70 -3.54 19.58
C LEU A 148 1.93 -3.61 21.08
N MET A 149 3.08 -3.13 21.53
CA MET A 149 3.55 -3.20 22.90
C MET A 149 3.65 -1.80 23.53
N HIS A 150 3.39 -1.74 24.83
CA HIS A 150 3.79 -0.62 25.69
C HIS A 150 4.48 -1.20 26.93
N ASN A 151 5.80 -1.04 27.01
CA ASN A 151 6.64 -1.78 27.97
C ASN A 151 6.39 -3.29 27.88
N ASP A 152 5.97 -3.95 28.95
CA ASP A 152 5.65 -5.38 29.01
C ASP A 152 4.17 -5.72 28.77
N ARG A 153 3.38 -4.79 28.21
CA ARG A 153 1.95 -5.00 27.96
C ARG A 153 1.65 -5.06 26.47
N VAL A 154 0.93 -6.10 26.03
CA VAL A 154 0.34 -6.16 24.69
C VAL A 154 -0.91 -5.28 24.66
N VAL A 155 -0.87 -4.27 23.81
CA VAL A 155 -1.96 -3.32 23.55
C VAL A 155 -2.86 -3.85 22.45
N ALA A 156 -2.28 -4.38 21.37
CA ALA A 156 -2.99 -4.97 20.25
C ALA A 156 -2.23 -6.18 19.68
N PHE A 157 -2.99 -7.10 19.08
CA PHE A 157 -2.51 -8.33 18.44
C PHE A 157 -3.28 -8.50 17.12
N GLY A 158 -2.59 -8.84 16.03
CA GLY A 158 -3.23 -9.05 14.73
C GLY A 158 -2.22 -9.20 13.58
N GLY A 159 -2.69 -8.99 12.34
CA GLY A 159 -1.83 -8.95 11.16
C GLY A 159 -0.95 -7.69 11.11
N ILE A 160 0.10 -7.70 10.29
CA ILE A 160 0.99 -6.54 10.07
C ILE A 160 0.25 -5.38 9.40
N ASP A 161 -0.81 -5.68 8.65
CA ASP A 161 -1.74 -4.70 8.07
C ASP A 161 -2.72 -4.10 9.11
N GLY A 162 -2.56 -4.49 10.37
CA GLY A 162 -3.31 -3.97 11.52
C GLY A 162 -3.07 -2.48 11.77
N ASN A 163 -3.84 -1.94 12.72
CA ASN A 163 -3.93 -0.51 12.93
C ASN A 163 -3.14 0.02 14.14
N GLY A 164 -1.87 -0.41 14.25
CA GLY A 164 -1.03 -0.19 15.44
C GLY A 164 -0.89 1.28 15.86
N TYR A 165 -0.80 2.21 14.90
CA TYR A 165 -0.76 3.64 15.21
C TYR A 165 -2.03 4.12 15.93
N TRP A 166 -3.21 3.81 15.36
CA TRP A 166 -4.47 4.25 15.93
C TRP A 166 -4.78 3.57 17.26
N ASP A 167 -4.32 2.33 17.46
CA ASP A 167 -4.48 1.63 18.74
C ASP A 167 -3.57 2.21 19.85
N ALA A 168 -2.33 2.61 19.52
CA ALA A 168 -1.46 3.34 20.44
C ALA A 168 -2.07 4.69 20.86
N VAL A 169 -2.62 5.43 19.88
CA VAL A 169 -3.27 6.74 20.09
C VAL A 169 -4.58 6.63 20.89
N LYS A 170 -5.33 5.53 20.75
CA LYS A 170 -6.48 5.24 21.62
C LYS A 170 -6.01 4.92 23.04
N ASP A 171 -5.01 4.05 23.18
CA ASP A 171 -4.52 3.62 24.49
C ASP A 171 -3.89 4.77 25.28
N ASN A 172 -3.19 5.71 24.62
CA ASN A 172 -2.61 6.87 25.29
C ASN A 172 -3.59 8.03 25.54
N GLY A 173 -4.85 7.90 25.08
CA GLY A 173 -5.92 8.86 25.33
C GLY A 173 -5.90 10.09 24.42
N THR A 174 -5.05 10.13 23.38
CA THR A 174 -4.93 11.29 22.47
C THR A 174 -5.82 11.21 21.23
N TYR A 175 -6.54 10.09 21.04
CA TYR A 175 -7.38 9.84 19.86
C TYR A 175 -8.35 10.98 19.50
N ALA A 176 -9.04 11.56 20.47
CA ALA A 176 -10.01 12.63 20.21
C ALA A 176 -9.38 13.91 19.65
N GLU A 177 -8.10 14.14 19.92
CA GLU A 177 -7.34 15.26 19.40
C GLU A 177 -6.74 14.93 18.04
N VAL A 178 -6.06 13.79 17.92
CA VAL A 178 -5.35 13.35 16.71
C VAL A 178 -6.31 13.06 15.55
N SER A 179 -7.51 12.57 15.83
CA SER A 179 -8.52 12.26 14.81
C SER A 179 -9.21 13.49 14.20
N LYS A 180 -8.94 14.70 14.72
CA LYS A 180 -9.53 15.92 14.16
C LYS A 180 -8.96 16.18 12.75
N PRO A 181 -9.81 16.56 11.77
CA PRO A 181 -9.35 16.90 10.43
C PRO A 181 -8.33 18.03 10.48
N LYS A 182 -7.13 17.83 9.90
CA LYS A 182 -6.17 18.92 9.69
C LYS A 182 -6.76 19.90 8.67
N GLN A 183 -6.75 21.20 8.99
CA GLN A 183 -7.41 22.23 8.18
C GLN A 183 -6.74 22.44 6.81
N GLU A 184 -5.41 22.32 6.73
CA GLU A 184 -4.66 22.43 5.47
C GLU A 184 -3.50 21.43 5.44
N LYS A 185 -3.27 20.81 4.28
CA LYS A 185 -2.06 20.02 4.03
C LYS A 185 -0.91 20.98 3.77
N ALA A 186 0.18 20.82 4.51
CA ALA A 186 1.39 21.60 4.29
C ALA A 186 1.88 21.42 2.84
N VAL A 187 2.39 22.50 2.24
CA VAL A 187 3.02 22.44 0.92
C VAL A 187 4.24 21.52 1.00
N PRO A 188 4.36 20.51 0.12
CA PRO A 188 5.54 19.65 0.08
C PRO A 188 6.83 20.46 -0.07
N LYS A 189 7.90 20.01 0.57
CA LYS A 189 9.25 20.59 0.45
C LYS A 189 10.27 19.46 0.27
N LYS A 190 11.40 19.77 -0.38
CA LYS A 190 12.57 18.90 -0.38
C LYS A 190 13.41 19.15 0.87
N TYR A 191 13.94 18.06 1.42
CA TYR A 191 14.79 18.01 2.59
C TYR A 191 16.23 17.77 2.18
N SER A 192 17.17 18.26 2.98
CA SER A 192 18.60 18.05 2.82
C SER A 192 19.15 17.31 4.03
N ALA A 193 20.29 16.63 3.86
CA ALA A 193 20.91 15.88 4.94
C ALA A 193 21.16 16.79 6.15
N HIS A 194 20.80 16.33 7.35
CA HIS A 194 20.94 17.13 8.54
C HIS A 194 22.42 17.27 8.93
N PRO A 195 22.94 18.47 9.29
CA PRO A 195 24.36 18.68 9.54
C PRO A 195 24.98 17.82 10.66
N LYS A 196 24.16 17.37 11.63
CA LYS A 196 24.61 16.55 12.78
C LYS A 196 25.16 15.19 12.37
N TYR A 197 24.47 14.49 11.47
CA TYR A 197 24.81 13.13 11.04
C TYR A 197 25.23 13.06 9.57
N ASN A 198 25.01 14.13 8.81
CA ASN A 198 25.23 14.19 7.37
C ASN A 198 24.44 13.10 6.61
N THR A 199 23.26 12.76 7.13
CA THR A 199 22.30 11.80 6.55
C THR A 199 20.90 12.41 6.46
N LEU A 200 20.06 11.87 5.57
CA LEU A 200 18.62 12.12 5.56
C LEU A 200 17.93 11.13 6.50
N LYS A 201 16.90 11.59 7.21
CA LYS A 201 16.01 10.66 7.91
C LYS A 201 15.15 9.87 6.91
N PRO A 202 14.65 8.67 7.26
CA PRO A 202 13.78 7.89 6.38
C PRO A 202 12.56 8.66 5.89
N SER A 203 11.86 9.41 6.76
CA SER A 203 10.70 10.21 6.34
C SER A 203 11.09 11.35 5.39
N HIS A 204 12.27 11.96 5.56
CA HIS A 204 12.79 13.00 4.65
C HIS A 204 13.16 12.41 3.29
N GLN A 205 13.75 11.22 3.27
CA GLN A 205 14.01 10.49 2.03
C GLN A 205 12.71 10.17 1.31
N SER A 206 11.72 9.60 2.01
CA SER A 206 10.40 9.29 1.44
C SER A 206 9.69 10.56 0.92
N ALA A 207 9.76 11.67 1.66
CA ALA A 207 9.22 12.96 1.23
C ALA A 207 9.92 13.50 -0.02
N ASN A 208 11.24 13.34 -0.12
CA ASN A 208 12.00 13.73 -1.31
C ASN A 208 11.63 12.87 -2.52
N GLU A 209 11.54 11.55 -2.36
CA GLU A 209 11.18 10.61 -3.43
C GLU A 209 9.77 10.82 -3.97
N THR A 210 8.86 11.32 -3.12
CA THR A 210 7.45 11.56 -3.46
C THR A 210 7.14 13.04 -3.66
N PHE A 211 8.14 13.93 -3.70
CA PHE A 211 7.94 15.37 -3.71
C PHE A 211 7.08 15.84 -4.88
N GLU A 212 7.48 15.51 -6.12
CA GLU A 212 6.78 15.92 -7.34
C GLU A 212 5.38 15.30 -7.40
N HIS A 213 5.25 14.03 -6.99
CA HIS A 213 3.97 13.34 -6.88
C HIS A 213 3.03 14.01 -5.86
N SER A 214 3.56 14.48 -4.73
CA SER A 214 2.82 15.19 -3.69
C SER A 214 2.35 16.56 -4.17
N LEU A 215 3.14 17.24 -5.01
CA LEU A 215 2.69 18.48 -5.65
C LEU A 215 1.48 18.23 -6.55
N ILE A 216 1.55 17.18 -7.40
CA ILE A 216 0.48 16.83 -8.35
C ILE A 216 -0.79 16.39 -7.61
N SER A 217 -0.68 15.46 -6.65
CA SER A 217 -1.84 14.94 -5.91
C SER A 217 -2.43 15.94 -4.91
N GLY A 218 -1.62 16.89 -4.44
CA GLY A 218 -2.04 17.98 -3.55
C GLY A 218 -2.57 19.23 -4.25
N ASN A 219 -2.64 19.25 -5.59
CA ASN A 219 -3.00 20.43 -6.40
C ASN A 219 -2.09 21.66 -6.17
N HIS A 220 -0.81 21.45 -5.86
CA HIS A 220 0.19 22.52 -5.77
C HIS A 220 0.71 22.91 -7.15
N ASN A 221 -0.23 23.25 -8.05
CA ASN A 221 0.00 23.32 -9.48
C ASN A 221 1.00 24.43 -9.86
N GLU A 222 0.88 25.60 -9.24
CA GLU A 222 1.78 26.72 -9.51
C GLU A 222 3.23 26.40 -9.16
N LEU A 223 3.46 25.76 -7.99
CA LEU A 223 4.79 25.34 -7.59
C LEU A 223 5.37 24.28 -8.54
N PHE A 224 4.57 23.29 -8.94
CA PHE A 224 5.01 22.30 -9.93
C PHE A 224 5.42 22.95 -11.26
N LYS A 225 4.59 23.84 -11.80
CA LYS A 225 4.87 24.56 -13.05
C LYS A 225 6.12 25.43 -12.95
N GLU A 226 6.29 26.16 -11.84
CA GLU A 226 7.46 27.00 -11.58
C GLU A 226 8.75 26.16 -11.61
N LEU A 227 8.76 25.03 -10.92
CA LEU A 227 9.92 24.15 -10.85
C LEU A 227 10.25 23.49 -12.21
N VAL A 228 9.24 23.19 -13.03
CA VAL A 228 9.46 22.76 -14.43
C VAL A 228 10.11 23.88 -15.25
N VAL A 229 9.62 25.12 -15.14
CA VAL A 229 10.17 26.26 -15.88
C VAL A 229 11.62 26.56 -15.46
N LYS A 230 11.97 26.35 -14.19
CA LYS A 230 13.35 26.46 -13.69
C LYS A 230 14.26 25.29 -14.10
N GLY A 231 13.72 24.22 -14.67
CA GLY A 231 14.46 23.01 -15.02
C GLY A 231 14.80 22.11 -13.82
N GLU A 232 14.12 22.30 -12.68
CA GLU A 232 14.29 21.48 -11.47
C GLU A 232 13.43 20.21 -11.49
N ILE A 233 12.37 20.21 -12.31
CA ILE A 233 11.53 19.03 -12.58
C ILE A 233 11.60 18.72 -14.08
N ASP A 234 12.01 17.49 -14.40
CA ASP A 234 11.90 16.96 -15.76
C ASP A 234 10.42 16.67 -16.09
N ILE A 235 9.94 17.22 -17.21
CA ILE A 235 8.57 16.99 -17.71
C ILE A 235 8.25 15.50 -17.95
N ASN A 236 9.27 14.68 -18.20
CA ASN A 236 9.16 13.24 -18.40
C ASN A 236 9.59 12.44 -17.16
N GLY A 237 9.79 13.11 -16.03
CA GLY A 237 10.07 12.48 -14.75
C GLY A 237 8.93 11.56 -14.30
N LYS A 238 9.26 10.67 -13.36
CA LYS A 238 8.34 9.65 -12.88
C LYS A 238 8.46 9.43 -11.37
N TRP A 239 7.37 8.99 -10.77
CA TRP A 239 7.38 8.43 -9.43
C TRP A 239 8.03 7.04 -9.49
N GLU A 240 9.30 6.97 -9.06
CA GLU A 240 10.17 5.80 -9.26
C GLU A 240 9.56 4.51 -8.68
N SER A 241 9.07 4.54 -7.44
CA SER A 241 8.54 3.34 -6.78
C SER A 241 7.28 2.76 -7.42
N GLN A 242 6.54 3.56 -8.19
CA GLN A 242 5.36 3.11 -8.94
C GLN A 242 5.59 3.02 -10.46
N ASN A 243 6.77 3.43 -10.93
CA ASN A 243 7.12 3.54 -12.35
C ASN A 243 6.09 4.33 -13.19
N LYS A 244 5.53 5.40 -12.62
CA LYS A 244 4.49 6.24 -13.24
C LYS A 244 5.02 7.63 -13.61
N THR A 245 4.85 8.08 -14.85
CA THR A 245 5.24 9.45 -15.24
C THR A 245 4.39 10.51 -14.52
N PHE A 246 4.87 11.75 -14.47
CA PHE A 246 4.07 12.86 -13.92
C PHE A 246 2.77 13.09 -14.67
N LEU A 247 2.75 12.87 -15.99
CA LEU A 247 1.51 12.93 -16.78
C LEU A 247 0.54 11.81 -16.40
N GLU A 248 1.05 10.58 -16.21
CA GLU A 248 0.25 9.44 -15.73
C GLU A 248 -0.33 9.68 -14.34
N ALA A 249 0.47 10.26 -13.43
CA ALA A 249 0.01 10.64 -12.09
C ALA A 249 -1.07 11.73 -12.16
N ALA A 250 -0.87 12.80 -12.95
CA ALA A 250 -1.84 13.88 -13.10
C ALA A 250 -3.20 13.36 -13.63
N CYS A 251 -3.17 12.40 -14.57
CA CYS A 251 -4.37 11.72 -15.05
C CYS A 251 -5.09 10.95 -13.94
N TRP A 252 -4.35 10.18 -13.14
CA TRP A 252 -4.89 9.39 -12.02
C TRP A 252 -5.59 10.29 -10.98
N PHE A 253 -4.96 11.41 -10.60
CA PHE A 253 -5.47 12.32 -9.57
C PHE A 253 -6.48 13.34 -10.08
N ASN A 254 -6.93 13.24 -11.33
CA ASN A 254 -7.83 14.22 -11.95
C ASN A 254 -7.28 15.66 -11.98
N ASN A 255 -5.96 15.82 -11.98
CA ASN A 255 -5.31 17.12 -12.02
C ASN A 255 -5.15 17.59 -13.48
N ASN A 256 -6.27 18.00 -14.07
CA ASN A 256 -6.36 18.34 -15.49
C ASN A 256 -5.54 19.58 -15.88
N GLU A 257 -5.26 20.47 -14.92
CA GLU A 257 -4.39 21.62 -15.13
C GLU A 257 -2.94 21.20 -15.37
N ILE A 258 -2.42 20.26 -14.57
CA ILE A 258 -1.09 19.69 -14.79
C ILE A 258 -1.05 18.81 -16.05
N VAL A 259 -2.14 18.08 -16.36
CA VAL A 259 -2.25 17.35 -17.64
C VAL A 259 -2.08 18.32 -18.82
N ALA A 260 -2.86 19.41 -18.85
CA ALA A 260 -2.77 20.40 -19.93
C ALA A 260 -1.38 21.02 -20.03
N PHE A 261 -0.79 21.42 -18.91
CA PHE A 261 0.55 22.01 -18.88
C PHE A 261 1.63 21.04 -19.38
N LEU A 262 1.64 19.79 -18.91
CA LEU A 262 2.64 18.80 -19.34
C LEU A 262 2.53 18.50 -20.84
N LEU A 263 1.30 18.38 -21.37
CA LEU A 263 1.07 18.19 -22.81
C LEU A 263 1.54 19.40 -23.63
N GLU A 264 1.28 20.63 -23.16
CA GLU A 264 1.78 21.86 -23.79
C GLU A 264 3.31 21.89 -23.85
N LYS A 265 3.99 21.38 -22.82
CA LYS A 265 5.45 21.24 -22.78
C LYS A 265 6.00 20.04 -23.56
N GLY A 266 5.15 19.24 -24.19
CA GLY A 266 5.55 18.09 -25.00
C GLY A 266 5.94 16.84 -24.19
N ALA A 267 5.37 16.66 -23.00
CA ALA A 267 5.57 15.44 -22.21
C ALA A 267 5.11 14.20 -22.99
N HIS A 268 5.83 13.09 -22.82
CA HIS A 268 5.51 11.83 -23.48
C HIS A 268 4.22 11.24 -22.91
N ILE A 269 3.26 10.98 -23.81
CA ILE A 269 1.94 10.46 -23.44
C ILE A 269 2.05 9.07 -22.76
N ARG A 270 2.95 8.19 -23.23
CA ARG A 270 3.15 6.82 -22.71
C ARG A 270 1.81 6.17 -22.35
N TRP A 271 1.56 5.72 -21.11
CA TRP A 271 0.32 5.04 -20.73
C TRP A 271 -0.64 5.97 -19.98
N ALA A 272 -0.54 7.29 -20.19
CA ALA A 272 -1.41 8.29 -19.57
C ALA A 272 -2.87 8.11 -19.98
N LEU A 273 -3.13 7.74 -21.25
CA LEU A 273 -4.47 7.38 -21.72
C LEU A 273 -5.11 6.27 -20.87
N HIS A 274 -4.33 5.24 -20.51
CA HIS A 274 -4.80 4.14 -19.68
C HIS A 274 -5.10 4.55 -18.25
N GLN A 275 -4.40 5.55 -17.70
CA GLN A 275 -4.72 6.09 -16.38
C GLN A 275 -6.05 6.84 -16.37
N CYS A 276 -6.42 7.48 -17.48
CA CYS A 276 -7.69 8.20 -17.59
C CYS A 276 -8.91 7.30 -17.49
N VAL A 277 -8.83 6.03 -17.90
CA VAL A 277 -9.97 5.10 -17.91
C VAL A 277 -10.00 4.12 -16.73
N LYS A 278 -8.93 4.07 -15.93
CA LYS A 278 -8.86 3.31 -14.67
C LYS A 278 -9.58 4.09 -13.55
N TYR A 279 -9.92 3.40 -12.46
CA TYR A 279 -10.51 3.86 -11.17
C TYR A 279 -11.42 5.12 -11.16
N ASN A 280 -10.90 6.30 -11.52
CA ASN A 280 -11.57 7.60 -11.42
C ASN A 280 -12.22 8.10 -12.74
N ASN A 281 -12.00 7.41 -13.87
CA ASN A 281 -12.56 7.73 -15.19
C ASN A 281 -12.49 9.22 -15.58
N ASN A 282 -11.28 9.75 -15.73
CA ASN A 282 -11.00 11.13 -16.08
C ASN A 282 -11.23 11.44 -17.57
N SER A 283 -12.46 11.75 -17.94
CA SER A 283 -12.81 12.09 -19.33
C SER A 283 -12.14 13.38 -19.83
N VAL A 284 -11.87 14.35 -18.94
CA VAL A 284 -11.22 15.61 -19.34
C VAL A 284 -9.77 15.38 -19.75
N ALA A 285 -8.99 14.67 -18.93
CA ALA A 285 -7.63 14.32 -19.31
C ALA A 285 -7.57 13.44 -20.57
N LEU A 286 -8.52 12.52 -20.74
CA LEU A 286 -8.62 11.72 -21.96
C LEU A 286 -8.75 12.62 -23.21
N GLU A 287 -9.68 13.58 -23.21
CA GLU A 287 -9.85 14.51 -24.33
C GLU A 287 -8.62 15.38 -24.56
N LEU A 288 -7.99 15.89 -23.50
CA LEU A 288 -6.75 16.68 -23.60
C LEU A 288 -5.62 15.87 -24.27
N ILE A 289 -5.45 14.61 -23.88
CA ILE A 289 -4.40 13.75 -24.44
C ILE A 289 -4.68 13.41 -25.91
N LEU A 290 -5.94 13.12 -26.26
CA LEU A 290 -6.32 12.87 -27.66
C LEU A 290 -6.10 14.12 -28.54
N GLN A 291 -6.43 15.31 -28.03
CA GLN A 291 -6.16 16.58 -28.70
C GLN A 291 -4.65 16.84 -28.89
N ALA A 292 -3.82 16.39 -27.95
CA ALA A 292 -2.37 16.44 -28.04
C ALA A 292 -1.76 15.34 -28.94
N GLY A 293 -2.58 14.57 -29.66
CA GLY A 293 -2.13 13.54 -30.60
C GLY A 293 -1.93 12.15 -29.98
N GLY A 294 -2.51 11.89 -28.81
CA GLY A 294 -2.52 10.55 -28.21
C GLY A 294 -3.25 9.55 -29.10
N ASP A 295 -2.66 8.36 -29.26
CA ASP A 295 -3.26 7.28 -30.02
C ASP A 295 -4.30 6.53 -29.17
N ILE A 296 -5.58 6.63 -29.54
CA ILE A 296 -6.68 5.95 -28.86
C ILE A 296 -6.52 4.42 -28.82
N ASN A 297 -5.71 3.87 -29.72
CA ASN A 297 -5.40 2.45 -29.84
C ASN A 297 -4.05 2.06 -29.21
N GLN A 298 -3.41 2.98 -28.50
CA GLN A 298 -2.15 2.72 -27.82
C GLN A 298 -2.28 1.58 -26.81
N ARG A 299 -1.26 0.74 -26.78
CA ARG A 299 -1.16 -0.42 -25.89
C ARG A 299 -0.31 -0.11 -24.66
N ASP A 300 -0.76 -0.54 -23.48
CA ASP A 300 0.04 -0.42 -22.25
C ASP A 300 1.10 -1.53 -22.12
N ALA A 301 1.74 -1.63 -20.95
CA ALA A 301 2.72 -2.66 -20.63
C ALA A 301 2.21 -4.08 -20.85
N GLY A 302 0.92 -4.32 -20.55
CA GLY A 302 0.25 -5.60 -20.75
C GLY A 302 -0.31 -5.77 -22.16
N GLY A 303 -0.08 -4.81 -23.04
CA GLY A 303 -0.61 -4.80 -24.39
C GLY A 303 -2.07 -4.35 -24.48
N ASP A 304 -2.71 -3.94 -23.38
CA ASP A 304 -4.11 -3.57 -23.36
C ASP A 304 -4.33 -2.17 -23.96
N THR A 305 -5.39 -1.99 -24.74
CA THR A 305 -5.90 -0.68 -25.11
C THR A 305 -6.83 -0.14 -24.02
N ILE A 306 -7.16 1.16 -24.07
CA ILE A 306 -8.16 1.71 -23.15
C ILE A 306 -9.55 1.07 -23.33
N LEU A 307 -9.86 0.59 -24.53
CA LEU A 307 -11.10 -0.15 -24.82
C LEU A 307 -11.10 -1.55 -24.20
N ASN A 308 -9.95 -2.26 -24.21
CA ASN A 308 -9.79 -3.54 -23.50
C ASN A 308 -10.06 -3.38 -22.00
N ILE A 309 -9.51 -2.33 -21.37
CA ILE A 309 -9.74 -2.03 -19.95
C ILE A 309 -11.24 -1.79 -19.68
N LYS A 310 -11.90 -0.98 -20.51
CA LYS A 310 -13.33 -0.67 -20.36
C LYS A 310 -14.22 -1.88 -20.58
N ALA A 311 -13.93 -2.72 -21.58
CA ALA A 311 -14.65 -3.97 -21.80
C ALA A 311 -14.49 -4.94 -20.63
N GLN A 312 -13.30 -5.00 -20.00
CA GLN A 312 -13.08 -5.80 -18.80
C GLN A 312 -13.83 -5.24 -17.58
N GLN A 313 -13.84 -3.91 -17.39
CA GLN A 313 -14.63 -3.27 -16.32
C GLN A 313 -16.12 -3.58 -16.49
N LEU A 314 -16.65 -3.48 -17.72
CA LEU A 314 -18.02 -3.87 -18.03
C LEU A 314 -18.26 -5.35 -17.69
N ALA A 315 -17.39 -6.26 -18.14
CA ALA A 315 -17.54 -7.69 -17.85
C ALA A 315 -17.58 -7.99 -16.34
N ARG A 316 -16.75 -7.31 -15.54
CA ARG A 316 -16.76 -7.45 -14.08
C ARG A 316 -18.08 -7.03 -13.43
N LEU A 317 -18.81 -6.07 -14.00
CA LEU A 317 -20.13 -5.68 -13.49
C LEU A 317 -21.18 -6.80 -13.65
N TYR A 318 -20.99 -7.69 -14.62
CA TYR A 318 -21.85 -8.87 -14.83
C TYR A 318 -21.41 -10.10 -14.02
N ASP A 319 -20.16 -10.15 -13.52
CA ASP A 319 -19.57 -11.30 -12.80
C ASP A 319 -19.77 -11.26 -11.27
N CYS A 320 -20.81 -10.58 -10.78
CA CYS A 320 -20.94 -10.24 -9.35
C CYS A 320 -21.11 -11.42 -8.37
N GLY A 321 -20.99 -12.67 -8.83
CA GLY A 321 -20.99 -13.86 -7.99
C GLY A 321 -19.65 -14.18 -7.31
N ASN A 322 -18.51 -13.58 -7.71
CA ASN A 322 -17.21 -14.17 -7.39
C ASN A 322 -16.03 -13.22 -7.06
N ARG A 323 -16.18 -12.16 -6.20
CA ARG A 323 -15.11 -11.62 -5.29
C ARG A 323 -15.45 -10.35 -4.47
N SER A 324 -14.64 -10.17 -3.39
CA SER A 324 -14.35 -9.04 -2.45
C SER A 324 -15.37 -7.92 -2.20
N ILE A 325 -15.56 -7.59 -0.92
CA ILE A 325 -16.55 -6.65 -0.34
C ILE A 325 -16.46 -5.22 -0.91
N ALA A 326 -15.31 -4.80 -1.46
CA ALA A 326 -15.06 -3.41 -1.87
C ALA A 326 -15.77 -2.96 -3.17
N TYR A 327 -16.40 -3.86 -3.92
CA TYR A 327 -17.06 -3.51 -5.20
C TYR A 327 -18.35 -4.30 -5.45
N LYS A 328 -19.07 -4.65 -4.38
CA LYS A 328 -20.44 -5.14 -4.53
C LYS A 328 -21.37 -3.92 -4.68
N PRO A 329 -22.04 -3.72 -5.83
CA PRO A 329 -23.12 -2.73 -5.89
C PRO A 329 -24.14 -3.08 -4.79
N GLY A 330 -24.57 -2.07 -4.03
CA GLY A 330 -25.48 -2.25 -2.91
C GLY A 330 -26.89 -2.68 -3.35
N SER A 331 -27.27 -2.41 -4.60
CA SER A 331 -28.53 -2.83 -5.22
C SER A 331 -28.41 -3.20 -6.71
N SER A 332 -29.45 -3.82 -7.27
CA SER A 332 -29.55 -4.06 -8.72
C SER A 332 -29.61 -2.77 -9.54
N ALA A 333 -30.32 -1.76 -9.06
CA ALA A 333 -30.45 -0.47 -9.74
C ALA A 333 -29.10 0.27 -9.86
N GLU A 334 -28.26 0.20 -8.83
CA GLU A 334 -26.91 0.75 -8.86
C GLU A 334 -26.03 0.04 -9.89
N ARG A 335 -26.13 -1.30 -9.97
CA ARG A 335 -25.41 -2.08 -10.99
C ARG A 335 -25.84 -1.67 -12.40
N ASP A 336 -27.15 -1.52 -12.64
CA ASP A 336 -27.68 -1.17 -13.95
C ASP A 336 -27.22 0.23 -14.40
N ASP A 337 -27.16 1.20 -13.47
CA ASP A 337 -26.60 2.53 -13.72
C ASP A 337 -25.10 2.45 -14.06
N MET A 338 -24.32 1.67 -13.30
CA MET A 338 -22.89 1.45 -13.60
C MET A 338 -22.68 0.81 -14.99
N ILE A 339 -23.47 -0.22 -15.33
CA ILE A 339 -23.44 -0.88 -16.65
C ILE A 339 -23.77 0.14 -17.75
N SER A 340 -24.80 0.97 -17.55
CA SER A 340 -25.21 2.00 -18.50
C SER A 340 -24.09 3.02 -18.74
N ARG A 341 -23.44 3.51 -17.67
CA ARG A 341 -22.31 4.44 -17.74
C ARG A 341 -21.12 3.83 -18.47
N GLU A 342 -20.76 2.58 -18.16
CA GLU A 342 -19.64 1.90 -18.83
C GLU A 342 -19.94 1.63 -20.31
N LYS A 343 -21.16 1.21 -20.67
CA LYS A 343 -21.59 1.11 -22.07
C LYS A 343 -21.49 2.46 -22.80
N LYS A 344 -21.95 3.55 -22.18
CA LYS A 344 -21.81 4.89 -22.77
C LYS A 344 -20.36 5.29 -23.01
N ALA A 345 -19.47 5.00 -22.05
CA ALA A 345 -18.04 5.25 -22.19
C ALA A 345 -17.41 4.42 -23.33
N ILE A 346 -17.72 3.13 -23.42
CA ILE A 346 -17.26 2.26 -24.51
C ILE A 346 -17.72 2.78 -25.88
N LYS A 347 -19.01 3.14 -26.01
CA LYS A 347 -19.53 3.70 -27.26
C LYS A 347 -18.78 4.98 -27.66
N ALA A 348 -18.54 5.88 -26.71
CA ALA A 348 -17.81 7.11 -26.95
C ALA A 348 -16.36 6.88 -27.40
N LEU A 349 -15.69 5.84 -26.88
CA LEU A 349 -14.35 5.45 -27.34
C LEU A 349 -14.37 4.89 -28.77
N ILE A 350 -15.32 4.02 -29.07
CA ILE A 350 -15.49 3.45 -30.42
C ILE A 350 -15.80 4.57 -31.44
N ASP A 351 -16.66 5.53 -31.08
CA ASP A 351 -16.98 6.70 -31.92
C ASP A 351 -15.77 7.59 -32.21
N LYS A 352 -14.76 7.54 -31.34
CA LYS A 352 -13.46 8.23 -31.53
C LYS A 352 -12.42 7.38 -32.25
N GLY A 353 -12.77 6.18 -32.71
CA GLY A 353 -11.89 5.29 -33.48
C GLY A 353 -11.14 4.24 -32.68
N ALA A 354 -11.57 3.93 -31.45
CA ALA A 354 -11.02 2.79 -30.71
C ALA A 354 -11.40 1.47 -31.40
N ASP A 355 -10.41 0.64 -31.71
CA ASP A 355 -10.58 -0.65 -32.40
C ASP A 355 -10.78 -1.79 -31.37
N PRO A 356 -11.97 -2.42 -31.32
CA PRO A 356 -12.25 -3.52 -30.40
C PRO A 356 -11.49 -4.82 -30.73
N ASN A 357 -10.80 -4.89 -31.87
CA ASN A 357 -10.09 -6.09 -32.31
C ASN A 357 -8.64 -6.16 -31.80
N ILE A 358 -8.09 -5.06 -31.27
CA ILE A 358 -6.69 -5.01 -30.84
C ILE A 358 -6.48 -5.90 -29.61
N ALA A 359 -5.68 -6.94 -29.78
CA ALA A 359 -5.39 -7.89 -28.74
C ALA A 359 -4.21 -7.46 -27.84
N ASN A 360 -4.32 -7.76 -26.56
CA ASN A 360 -3.24 -7.64 -25.60
C ASN A 360 -2.20 -8.74 -25.74
N VAL A 361 -1.19 -8.79 -24.86
CA VAL A 361 -0.10 -9.78 -24.97
C VAL A 361 -0.57 -11.23 -24.81
N HIS A 362 -1.77 -11.45 -24.26
CA HIS A 362 -2.39 -12.75 -24.09
C HIS A 362 -3.35 -13.11 -25.22
N GLY A 363 -3.46 -12.29 -26.26
CA GLY A 363 -4.38 -12.51 -27.37
C GLY A 363 -5.83 -12.09 -27.06
N TYR A 364 -6.09 -11.40 -25.94
CA TYR A 364 -7.43 -10.92 -25.61
C TYR A 364 -7.67 -9.50 -26.11
N ASN A 365 -8.77 -9.32 -26.84
CA ASN A 365 -9.29 -8.02 -27.26
C ASN A 365 -10.60 -7.70 -26.52
N ALA A 366 -11.27 -6.60 -26.86
CA ALA A 366 -12.49 -6.15 -26.19
C ALA A 366 -13.60 -7.23 -26.17
N TYR A 367 -13.77 -7.97 -27.27
CA TYR A 367 -14.72 -9.08 -27.36
C TYR A 367 -14.38 -10.26 -26.43
N SER A 368 -13.09 -10.46 -26.15
CA SER A 368 -12.59 -11.59 -25.35
C SER A 368 -12.57 -11.31 -23.84
N MET A 369 -12.88 -10.08 -23.40
CA MET A 369 -12.85 -9.70 -21.99
C MET A 369 -13.97 -10.34 -21.17
N ALA A 370 -15.08 -10.70 -21.82
CA ALA A 370 -16.25 -11.35 -21.20
C ALA A 370 -16.20 -12.90 -21.27
N ARG A 371 -15.06 -13.50 -21.63
CA ARG A 371 -14.95 -14.94 -21.94
C ARG A 371 -15.32 -15.89 -20.79
N ASN A 372 -15.21 -15.43 -19.54
CA ASN A 372 -15.48 -16.23 -18.34
C ASN A 372 -16.91 -16.04 -17.81
N LEU A 373 -17.72 -15.19 -18.42
CA LEU A 373 -19.11 -14.97 -18.02
C LEU A 373 -20.02 -16.10 -18.51
N ALA A 374 -21.20 -16.22 -17.88
CA ALA A 374 -22.30 -17.01 -18.41
C ALA A 374 -22.66 -16.56 -19.84
N ASP A 375 -23.12 -17.52 -20.66
CA ASP A 375 -23.35 -17.30 -22.10
C ASP A 375 -24.28 -16.11 -22.38
N GLU A 376 -25.33 -15.91 -21.57
CA GLU A 376 -26.27 -14.79 -21.70
C GLU A 376 -25.57 -13.42 -21.59
N ASN A 377 -24.75 -13.23 -20.54
CA ASN A 377 -24.04 -11.98 -20.28
C ASN A 377 -22.92 -11.76 -21.29
N ARG A 378 -22.25 -12.85 -21.71
CA ARG A 378 -21.25 -12.80 -22.77
C ARG A 378 -21.87 -12.32 -24.08
N VAL A 379 -22.98 -12.93 -24.51
CA VAL A 379 -23.69 -12.54 -25.74
C VAL A 379 -24.14 -11.08 -25.66
N GLU A 380 -24.67 -10.63 -24.52
CA GLU A 380 -25.11 -9.24 -24.37
C GLU A 380 -23.97 -8.22 -24.61
N ILE A 381 -22.77 -8.48 -24.06
CA ILE A 381 -21.60 -7.62 -24.25
C ILE A 381 -21.14 -7.65 -25.71
N LEU A 382 -21.09 -8.83 -26.34
CA LEU A 382 -20.69 -8.98 -27.75
C LEU A 382 -21.66 -8.23 -28.68
N ASP A 383 -22.98 -8.39 -28.47
CA ASP A 383 -24.00 -7.69 -29.24
C ASP A 383 -23.93 -6.18 -29.03
N PHE A 384 -23.67 -5.73 -27.81
CA PHE A 384 -23.46 -4.33 -27.51
C PHE A 384 -22.25 -3.76 -28.28
N LEU A 385 -21.09 -4.41 -28.25
CA LEU A 385 -19.90 -3.98 -28.99
C LEU A 385 -20.17 -3.93 -30.50
N ASN A 386 -20.86 -4.94 -31.05
CA ASN A 386 -21.23 -4.96 -32.46
C ASN A 386 -22.21 -3.85 -32.85
N ARG A 387 -23.14 -3.48 -31.96
CA ARG A 387 -24.03 -2.31 -32.17
C ARG A 387 -23.27 -0.99 -32.15
N CYS A 388 -22.15 -0.90 -31.44
CA CYS A 388 -21.36 0.33 -31.41
C CYS A 388 -20.63 0.62 -32.73
N LEU A 389 -20.39 -0.41 -33.55
CA LEU A 389 -19.68 -0.33 -34.85
C LEU A 389 -20.61 -0.09 -36.05
N ARG A 390 -21.93 -0.10 -35.84
CA ARG A 390 -22.94 0.20 -36.86
C ARG A 390 -23.36 1.66 -36.77
#